data_AF-A0A081DAV5-F1
#
_entry.id   AF-A0A081DAV5-F1
#
_cell.length_a   1.000
_cell.length_b   1.000
_cell.length_c   1.000
_cell.angle_alpha   90.00
_cell.angle_beta   90.00
_cell.angle_gamma   90.00
#
_symmetry.space_group_name_H-M   'P 1'
#
loop_
_entity.id
_entity.type
_entity.pdbx_description
1 polymer ?
#
loop_
_entity_poly.entity_id
_entity_poly.type
_entity_poly.pdbx_seq_one_letter_code
_entity_poly.pdbx_strand_id
1 'polypeptide(L)'
;MIIDCRPFKEHGIEVVDIAKRLMDYGFHAPTVSFPVNGTMMIEPTESESKEEMDRFCDAMISIRKEIAECSSDNPNNVLKNSPHTLQMITSDDWELPYTRQQAAYPLEYIADNKFWPTVRRADDAYGDRNLMCTCAPMEEYM
;
A
#
# COMPACT_ATOMS: atom_id res chain seq x y z
N MET A 1 -12.15 6.65 -14.17
CA MET A 1 -13.22 6.36 -13.16
C MET A 1 -12.73 6.82 -11.79
N ILE A 2 -13.61 7.34 -10.91
CA ILE A 2 -13.23 7.70 -9.53
C ILE A 2 -13.87 6.71 -8.55
N ILE A 3 -13.07 6.17 -7.63
CA ILE A 3 -13.52 5.36 -6.49
C ILE A 3 -13.50 6.23 -5.23
N ASP A 4 -14.67 6.38 -4.61
CA ASP A 4 -14.81 7.14 -3.36
C ASP A 4 -14.38 6.28 -2.16
N CYS A 5 -13.23 6.63 -1.58
CA CYS A 5 -12.65 5.92 -0.44
C CYS A 5 -12.97 6.60 0.90
N ARG A 6 -13.60 7.77 0.89
CA ARG A 6 -13.85 8.59 2.09
C ARG A 6 -14.69 7.87 3.16
N PRO A 7 -15.70 7.04 2.80
CA PRO A 7 -16.45 6.28 3.82
C PRO A 7 -15.59 5.32 4.64
N PHE A 8 -14.45 4.86 4.11
CA PHE A 8 -13.56 3.94 4.84
C PHE A 8 -12.86 4.59 6.03
N LYS A 9 -12.96 5.91 6.18
CA LYS A 9 -12.50 6.62 7.38
C LYS A 9 -13.22 6.15 8.64
N GLU A 10 -14.45 5.63 8.53
CA GLU A 10 -15.17 5.00 9.65
C GLU A 10 -14.42 3.75 10.18
N HIS A 11 -13.72 3.03 9.30
CA HIS A 11 -12.83 1.92 9.63
C HIS A 11 -11.40 2.37 9.99
N GLY A 12 -11.17 3.67 10.09
CA GLY A 12 -9.85 4.26 10.31
C GLY A 12 -8.94 4.22 9.08
N ILE A 13 -9.45 3.88 7.89
CA ILE A 13 -8.65 3.74 6.67
C ILE A 13 -8.73 5.01 5.83
N GLU A 14 -7.58 5.52 5.42
CA GLU A 14 -7.44 6.66 4.52
C GLU A 14 -7.03 6.17 3.12
N VAL A 15 -7.22 7.00 2.09
CA VAL A 15 -6.90 6.62 0.71
C VAL A 15 -5.42 6.26 0.51
N VAL A 16 -4.52 6.87 1.29
CA VAL A 16 -3.08 6.56 1.27
C VAL A 16 -2.80 5.14 1.74
N ASP A 17 -3.58 4.60 2.67
CA ASP A 17 -3.41 3.23 3.15
C ASP A 17 -3.68 2.22 2.04
N ILE A 18 -4.72 2.49 1.24
CA ILE A 18 -5.06 1.66 0.07
C ILE A 18 -3.98 1.78 -0.99
N ALA A 19 -3.49 3.00 -1.25
CA ALA A 19 -2.42 3.26 -2.20
C ALA A 19 -1.12 2.53 -1.84
N LYS A 20 -0.72 2.53 -0.56
CA LYS A 20 0.45 1.78 -0.09
C LYS A 20 0.20 0.29 -0.07
N ARG A 21 -1.01 -0.16 0.26
CA ARG A 21 -1.37 -1.59 0.27
C ARG A 21 -1.33 -2.20 -1.12
N LEU A 22 -1.71 -1.47 -2.17
CA LEU A 22 -1.59 -1.92 -3.57
C LEU A 22 -0.15 -2.32 -3.96
N MET A 23 0.87 -1.73 -3.33
CA MET A 23 2.27 -2.12 -3.56
C MET A 23 2.54 -3.57 -3.14
N ASP A 24 1.89 -4.04 -2.07
CA ASP A 24 2.01 -5.43 -1.62
C ASP A 24 1.35 -6.41 -2.61
N TYR A 25 0.36 -5.92 -3.38
CA TYR A 25 -0.33 -6.62 -4.46
C TYR A 25 0.40 -6.51 -5.82
N GLY A 26 1.56 -5.85 -5.87
CA GLY A 26 2.35 -5.70 -7.09
C GLY A 26 1.94 -4.51 -7.98
N PHE A 27 1.08 -3.61 -7.50
CA PHE A 27 0.59 -2.48 -8.27
C PHE A 27 1.15 -1.14 -7.77
N HIS A 28 1.46 -0.26 -8.71
CA HIS A 28 1.54 1.17 -8.42
C HIS A 28 0.13 1.71 -8.17
N ALA A 29 -0.02 2.62 -7.21
CA ALA A 29 -1.31 3.22 -6.93
C ALA A 29 -1.81 4.08 -8.11
N PRO A 30 -3.13 4.14 -8.36
CA PRO A 30 -3.71 5.12 -9.27
C PRO A 30 -3.46 6.57 -8.81
N THR A 31 -4.02 7.56 -9.51
CA THR A 31 -4.00 8.94 -9.04
C THR A 31 -4.75 9.05 -7.71
N VAL A 32 -4.08 9.57 -6.67
CA VAL A 32 -4.62 9.69 -5.31
C VAL A 32 -4.99 11.14 -5.00
N SER A 33 -6.16 11.34 -4.38
CA SER A 33 -6.64 12.64 -3.86
C SER A 33 -6.81 13.76 -4.90
N PHE A 34 -6.91 13.41 -6.18
CA PHE A 34 -7.23 14.32 -7.28
C PHE A 34 -8.15 13.63 -8.30
N PRO A 35 -9.18 14.31 -8.83
CA PRO A 35 -9.58 15.69 -8.58
C PRO A 35 -10.33 15.90 -7.25
N VAL A 36 -10.64 14.83 -6.52
CA VAL A 36 -11.36 14.88 -5.23
C VAL A 36 -10.47 14.33 -4.12
N ASN A 37 -10.28 15.10 -3.06
CA ASN A 37 -9.49 14.68 -1.90
C ASN A 37 -10.09 13.41 -1.25
N GLY A 38 -9.24 12.43 -0.91
CA GLY A 38 -9.66 11.18 -0.28
C GLY A 38 -10.23 10.14 -1.25
N THR A 39 -10.00 10.31 -2.56
CA THR A 39 -10.47 9.39 -3.60
C THR A 39 -9.32 8.87 -4.46
N MET A 40 -9.58 7.82 -5.24
CA MET A 40 -8.65 7.33 -6.27
C MET A 40 -9.26 7.47 -7.65
N MET A 41 -8.49 7.98 -8.61
CA MET A 41 -8.86 8.05 -10.02
C MET A 41 -8.06 7.02 -10.83
N ILE A 42 -8.78 6.10 -11.46
CA ILE A 42 -8.24 4.94 -12.21
C ILE A 42 -8.46 5.13 -13.71
N GLU A 43 -7.41 4.87 -14.47
CA GLU A 43 -7.34 4.86 -15.93
C GLU A 43 -6.43 3.70 -16.39
N PRO A 44 -6.97 2.60 -16.93
CA PRO A 44 -6.16 1.45 -17.34
C PRO A 44 -5.46 1.63 -18.70
N THR A 45 -5.90 2.57 -19.53
CA THR A 45 -5.51 2.68 -20.96
C THR A 45 -5.92 1.46 -21.80
N GLU A 46 -5.82 1.60 -23.12
CA GLU A 46 -6.11 0.55 -24.10
C GLU A 46 -5.00 -0.50 -24.26
N SER A 47 -3.82 -0.23 -23.68
CA SER A 47 -2.65 -1.12 -23.80
C SER A 47 -2.70 -2.29 -22.82
N GLU A 48 -3.51 -2.20 -21.77
CA GLU A 48 -3.59 -3.21 -20.74
C GLU A 48 -4.54 -4.35 -21.13
N SER A 49 -4.09 -5.58 -20.90
CA SER A 49 -4.89 -6.77 -21.17
C SER A 49 -6.06 -6.90 -20.19
N LYS A 50 -7.09 -7.68 -20.57
CA LYS A 50 -8.18 -8.00 -19.66
C LYS A 50 -7.68 -8.68 -18.37
N GLU A 51 -6.71 -9.58 -18.50
CA GLU A 51 -6.14 -10.31 -17.37
C GLU A 51 -5.46 -9.37 -16.37
N GLU A 52 -4.77 -8.33 -16.85
CA GLU A 52 -4.17 -7.32 -15.98
C GLU A 52 -5.21 -6.46 -15.27
N MET A 53 -6.26 -6.05 -16.00
CA MET A 53 -7.39 -5.33 -15.41
C MET A 53 -8.11 -6.17 -14.36
N ASP A 54 -8.30 -7.47 -14.61
CA ASP A 54 -8.92 -8.40 -13.66
C ASP A 54 -8.04 -8.52 -12.40
N ARG A 55 -6.71 -8.69 -12.53
CA ARG A 55 -5.79 -8.70 -11.38
C ARG A 55 -5.90 -7.45 -10.52
N PHE A 56 -5.97 -6.27 -11.15
CA PHE A 56 -6.14 -5.01 -10.42
C PHE A 56 -7.50 -4.95 -9.70
N CYS A 57 -8.58 -5.40 -10.36
CA CYS A 57 -9.91 -5.47 -9.74
C CYS A 57 -9.93 -6.44 -8.55
N ASP A 58 -9.31 -7.61 -8.70
CA ASP A 58 -9.22 -8.61 -7.63
C ASP A 58 -8.41 -8.10 -6.44
N ALA A 59 -7.30 -7.38 -6.68
CA ALA A 59 -6.55 -6.69 -5.64
C ALA A 59 -7.42 -5.69 -4.89
N MET A 60 -8.18 -4.86 -5.61
CA MET A 60 -9.09 -3.87 -5.02
C MET A 60 -10.25 -4.52 -4.23
N ILE A 61 -10.81 -5.63 -4.72
CA ILE A 61 -11.85 -6.41 -4.03
C ILE A 61 -11.27 -7.06 -2.77
N SER A 62 -10.06 -7.59 -2.83
CA SER A 62 -9.37 -8.17 -1.67
C SER A 62 -9.10 -7.10 -0.61
N ILE A 63 -8.56 -5.94 -1.00
CA ILE A 63 -8.38 -4.78 -0.11
C ILE A 63 -9.72 -4.34 0.50
N ARG A 64 -10.82 -4.35 -0.26
CA ARG A 64 -12.15 -4.03 0.28
C ARG A 64 -12.58 -5.00 1.40
N LYS A 65 -12.18 -6.27 1.33
CA LYS A 65 -12.41 -7.24 2.42
C LYS A 65 -11.51 -6.94 3.62
N GLU A 66 -10.23 -6.64 3.40
CA GLU A 66 -9.30 -6.20 4.47
C GLU A 66 -9.84 -4.96 5.21
N ILE A 67 -10.40 -3.98 4.49
CA ILE A 67 -11.03 -2.79 5.10
C ILE A 67 -12.21 -3.17 5.98
N ALA A 68 -13.01 -4.16 5.60
CA ALA A 68 -14.18 -4.60 6.38
C ALA A 68 -13.77 -5.21 7.74
N GLU A 69 -12.57 -5.76 7.84
CA GLU A 69 -12.00 -6.33 9.06
C GLU A 69 -11.31 -5.27 9.93
N CYS A 70 -11.11 -4.06 9.41
CA CYS A 70 -10.47 -2.95 10.13
C CYS A 70 -11.47 -2.21 11.03
N SER A 71 -10.92 -1.67 12.12
CA SER A 71 -11.62 -0.77 13.05
C SER A 71 -10.76 0.46 13.31
N SER A 72 -11.41 1.61 13.48
CA SER A 72 -10.75 2.86 13.87
C SER A 72 -10.11 2.78 15.27
N ASP A 73 -10.61 1.90 16.13
CA ASP A 73 -10.06 1.68 17.48
C ASP A 73 -8.79 0.82 17.49
N ASN A 74 -8.54 0.05 16.43
CA ASN A 74 -7.37 -0.82 16.30
C ASN A 74 -6.59 -0.54 15.01
N PRO A 75 -5.62 0.38 15.04
CA PRO A 75 -4.87 0.78 13.86
C PRO A 75 -3.80 -0.24 13.44
N ASN A 76 -3.53 -1.29 14.22
CA ASN A 76 -2.50 -2.27 13.88
C ASN A 76 -3.05 -3.33 12.92
N ASN A 77 -3.00 -3.05 11.62
CA ASN A 77 -3.53 -3.93 10.57
C ASN A 77 -2.69 -3.86 9.28
N VAL A 78 -3.03 -4.71 8.30
CA VAL A 78 -2.26 -4.87 7.05
C VAL A 78 -2.21 -3.57 6.23
N LEU A 79 -3.29 -2.79 6.24
CA LEU A 79 -3.43 -1.56 5.47
C LEU A 79 -2.59 -0.43 6.07
N LYS A 80 -2.64 -0.25 7.39
CA LYS A 80 -1.87 0.78 8.10
C LYS A 80 -0.38 0.52 8.10
N ASN A 81 0.01 -0.74 8.11
CA ASN A 81 1.41 -1.15 8.13
C ASN A 81 1.97 -1.39 6.72
N SER A 82 1.21 -1.13 5.65
CA SER A 82 1.73 -1.21 4.28
C SER A 82 2.66 -0.01 3.95
N PRO A 83 3.66 -0.17 3.06
CA PRO A 83 4.00 -1.37 2.30
C PRO A 83 5.02 -2.28 3.03
N HIS A 84 4.96 -3.59 2.83
CA HIS A 84 5.78 -4.58 3.52
C HIS A 84 7.08 -4.88 2.76
N THR A 85 8.22 -4.53 3.35
CA THR A 85 9.55 -4.69 2.74
C THR A 85 10.06 -6.12 2.87
N LEU A 86 11.00 -6.50 2.00
CA LEU A 86 11.67 -7.80 2.09
C LEU A 86 12.25 -8.05 3.49
N GLN A 87 13.00 -7.08 4.02
CA GLN A 87 13.62 -7.15 5.34
C GLN A 87 12.61 -7.47 6.45
N MET A 88 11.43 -6.85 6.39
CA MET A 88 10.38 -7.06 7.39
C MET A 88 9.80 -8.47 7.30
N ILE A 89 9.62 -9.00 6.09
CA ILE A 89 9.05 -10.34 5.85
C ILE A 89 10.06 -11.44 6.20
N THR A 90 11.35 -11.20 6.01
CA THR A 90 12.43 -12.16 6.32
C THR A 90 12.98 -12.03 7.73
N SER A 91 12.50 -11.09 8.53
CA SER A 91 12.86 -10.95 9.95
C SER A 91 12.55 -12.24 10.71
N ASP A 92 13.34 -12.56 11.72
CA ASP A 92 13.03 -13.68 12.64
C ASP A 92 11.80 -13.33 13.48
N ASP A 93 11.75 -12.10 14.00
CA ASP A 93 10.66 -11.59 14.82
C ASP A 93 9.49 -11.09 13.98
N TRP A 94 8.26 -11.41 14.40
CA TRP A 94 7.03 -10.95 13.75
C TRP A 94 5.93 -10.71 14.79
N GLU A 95 5.75 -9.45 15.17
CA GLU A 95 4.84 -9.01 16.23
C GLU A 95 3.50 -8.47 15.70
N LEU A 96 3.21 -8.69 14.41
CA LEU A 96 2.00 -8.17 13.77
C LEU A 96 0.83 -9.14 13.91
N PRO A 97 -0.41 -8.64 14.04
CA PRO A 97 -1.60 -9.47 14.30
C PRO A 97 -2.14 -10.20 13.06
N TYR A 98 -1.31 -10.35 12.03
CA TYR A 98 -1.60 -11.02 10.77
C TYR A 98 -0.34 -11.70 10.27
N THR A 99 -0.47 -12.64 9.35
CA THR A 99 0.66 -13.46 8.89
C THR A 99 1.55 -12.73 7.87
N ARG A 100 2.79 -13.19 7.73
CA ARG A 100 3.70 -12.78 6.64
C ARG A 100 3.10 -13.07 5.26
N GLN A 101 2.34 -14.15 5.14
CA GLN A 101 1.63 -14.50 3.90
C GLN A 101 0.59 -13.43 3.56
N GLN A 102 -0.26 -13.03 4.51
CA GLN A 102 -1.20 -11.93 4.30
C GLN A 102 -0.48 -10.63 3.95
N ALA A 103 0.67 -10.36 4.56
CA ALA A 103 1.45 -9.16 4.29
C ALA A 103 2.02 -9.13 2.85
N ALA A 104 2.69 -10.20 2.41
CA ALA A 104 3.48 -10.21 1.18
C ALA A 104 2.85 -10.91 -0.02
N TYR A 105 1.95 -11.87 0.20
CA TYR A 105 1.33 -12.71 -0.83
C TYR A 105 -0.19 -12.84 -0.62
N PRO A 106 -0.95 -11.73 -0.61
CA PRO A 106 -2.38 -11.75 -0.35
C PRO A 106 -3.22 -12.45 -1.42
N LEU A 107 -2.70 -12.60 -2.65
CA LEU A 107 -3.32 -13.31 -3.77
C LEU A 107 -2.28 -14.21 -4.46
N GLU A 108 -2.74 -15.29 -5.10
CA GLU A 108 -1.87 -16.33 -5.66
C GLU A 108 -0.93 -15.81 -6.75
N TYR A 109 -1.42 -14.94 -7.66
CA TYR A 109 -0.63 -14.43 -8.79
C TYR A 109 0.64 -13.67 -8.36
N ILE A 110 0.69 -13.20 -7.11
CA ILE A 110 1.82 -12.42 -6.59
C ILE A 110 3.05 -13.31 -6.40
N ALA A 111 2.87 -14.60 -6.17
CA ALA A 111 3.97 -15.55 -6.01
C ALA A 111 4.78 -15.74 -7.31
N ASP A 112 4.14 -15.57 -8.47
CA ASP A 112 4.79 -15.77 -9.77
C ASP A 112 5.82 -14.69 -10.09
N ASN A 113 5.61 -13.47 -9.60
CA ASN A 113 6.49 -12.33 -9.89
C ASN A 113 6.46 -11.27 -8.77
N LYS A 114 6.93 -11.62 -7.58
CA LYS A 114 6.92 -10.71 -6.43
C LYS A 114 7.86 -9.53 -6.64
N PHE A 115 7.27 -8.33 -6.73
CA PHE A 115 8.00 -7.07 -6.62
C PHE A 115 8.06 -6.61 -5.15
N TRP A 116 9.23 -6.21 -4.68
CA TRP A 116 9.45 -5.81 -3.28
C TRP A 116 9.51 -4.29 -3.13
N PRO A 117 8.66 -3.71 -2.27
CA PRO A 117 8.90 -2.36 -1.74
C PRO A 117 10.27 -2.32 -1.04
N THR A 118 11.11 -1.38 -1.44
CA THR A 118 12.51 -1.29 -0.93
C THR A 118 12.60 -0.57 0.40
N VAL A 119 11.61 0.26 0.73
CA VAL A 119 11.53 1.02 1.98
C VAL A 119 10.12 0.97 2.55
N ARG A 120 10.01 1.29 3.85
CA ARG A 120 8.73 1.43 4.54
C ARG A 120 8.01 2.70 4.08
N ARG A 121 6.79 2.91 4.60
CA ARG A 121 6.02 4.12 4.34
C ARG A 121 6.84 5.35 4.70
N ALA A 122 6.98 6.27 3.75
CA ALA A 122 7.68 7.53 3.94
C ALA A 122 6.98 8.41 4.99
N ASP A 123 7.77 9.18 5.74
CA ASP A 123 7.28 10.25 6.61
C ASP A 123 7.33 11.58 5.85
N ASP A 124 6.19 11.92 5.24
CA ASP A 124 6.07 13.13 4.41
C ASP A 124 6.34 14.41 5.23
N ALA A 125 5.87 14.46 6.48
CA ALA A 125 6.01 15.65 7.31
C ALA A 125 7.44 15.86 7.83
N TYR A 126 8.19 14.78 8.05
CA TYR A 126 9.58 14.87 8.47
C TYR A 126 10.46 15.52 7.39
N GLY A 127 10.31 15.12 6.13
CA GLY A 127 11.09 15.66 5.01
C GLY A 127 10.91 17.16 4.84
N ASP A 128 9.67 17.65 4.90
CA ASP A 128 9.36 19.09 4.81
C ASP A 128 9.96 19.90 5.97
N ARG A 129 10.08 19.31 7.16
CA ARG A 129 10.63 19.96 8.36
C ARG A 129 12.16 19.89 8.43
N ASN A 130 12.78 18.95 7.72
CA ASN A 130 14.22 18.67 7.73
C ASN A 130 14.75 18.62 6.30
N LEU A 131 14.65 19.75 5.60
CA LEU A 131 14.90 19.83 4.16
C LEU A 131 16.37 19.53 3.82
N MET A 132 16.61 18.37 3.23
CA MET A 132 17.90 17.91 2.72
C MET A 132 17.75 17.61 1.21
N CYS A 133 18.31 18.45 0.36
CA CYS A 133 18.18 18.34 -1.10
C CYS A 133 19.48 17.97 -1.82
N THR A 134 20.48 17.54 -1.06
CA THR A 134 21.76 16.99 -1.55
C THR A 134 21.99 15.63 -0.93
N CYS A 135 22.96 14.86 -1.44
CA CYS A 135 23.35 13.61 -0.79
C CYS A 135 23.74 13.87 0.67
N ALA A 136 23.33 12.98 1.57
CA ALA A 136 23.81 12.99 2.93
C ALA A 136 25.32 12.71 2.95
N PRO A 137 26.04 13.10 4.02
CA PRO A 137 27.41 12.66 4.23
C PRO A 137 27.52 11.13 4.18
N MET A 138 28.65 10.61 3.67
CA MET A 138 28.88 9.15 3.61
C MET A 138 28.76 8.46 4.98
N GLU A 139 29.07 9.19 6.04
CA GLU A 139 28.99 8.77 7.44
C GLU A 139 27.55 8.40 7.87
N GLU A 140 26.52 8.94 7.22
CA GLU A 140 25.12 8.61 7.53
C GLU A 140 24.64 7.31 6.86
N TYR A 141 25.41 6.75 5.91
CA TYR A 141 25.08 5.50 5.21
C TYR A 141 25.83 4.28 5.75
N MET A 142 26.75 4.46 6.71
CA MET A 142 27.53 3.39 7.35
C MET A 142 26.96 3.02 8.72
#